data_AF-A0A023DFW5-F1
#
_entry.id   AF-A0A023DFW5-F1
#
_cell.length_a   1.000
_cell.length_b   1.000
_cell.length_c   1.000
_cell.angle_alpha   90.00
_cell.angle_beta   90.00
_cell.angle_gamma   90.00
#
_symmetry.space_group_name_H-M   'P 1'
#
loop_
_entity.id
_entity.type
_entity.pdbx_description
1 polymer ?
#
loop_
_entity_poly.entity_id
_entity_poly.type
_entity_poly.pdbx_seq_one_letter_code
_entity_poly.pdbx_strand_id
1 'polypeptide(L)' 'MRLAKAMDAIRDKFGPNALLRAVSYTPESIARIRNGYIGGHQA' A
#
# COMPACT_ATOMS: atom_id res chain seq x y z
N MET A 1 -8.48 -10.39 -14.63
CA MET A 1 -7.70 -9.77 -13.53
C MET A 1 -8.35 -10.08 -12.16
N ARG A 2 -8.29 -11.33 -11.68
CA ARG A 2 -8.88 -11.74 -10.37
C ARG A 2 -7.97 -11.44 -9.18
N LEU A 3 -6.65 -11.62 -9.37
CA LEU A 3 -5.67 -11.43 -8.30
C LEU A 3 -5.63 -9.98 -7.79
N ALA A 4 -5.52 -9.00 -8.69
CA ALA A 4 -5.48 -7.59 -8.28
C ALA A 4 -6.71 -7.18 -7.46
N LYS A 5 -7.91 -7.55 -7.93
CA LYS A 5 -9.16 -7.33 -7.18
C LYS A 5 -9.14 -7.94 -5.77
N ALA A 6 -8.59 -9.14 -5.62
CA ALA A 6 -8.46 -9.76 -4.30
C ALA A 6 -7.47 -9.01 -3.39
N MET A 7 -6.34 -8.57 -3.94
CA MET A 7 -5.36 -7.78 -3.19
C MET A 7 -5.94 -6.42 -2.77
N ASP A 8 -6.71 -5.78 -3.65
CA ASP A 8 -7.35 -4.48 -3.39
C ASP A 8 -8.43 -4.62 -2.32
N ALA A 9 -9.27 -5.66 -2.38
CA ALA A 9 -10.26 -5.94 -1.35
C ALA A 9 -9.64 -6.14 0.06
N ILE A 10 -8.43 -6.70 0.14
CA ILE A 10 -7.70 -6.85 1.40
C ILE A 10 -7.19 -5.47 1.89
N ARG A 11 -6.66 -4.63 0.99
CA ARG A 11 -6.20 -3.28 1.35
C ARG A 11 -7.35 -2.36 1.75
N ASP A 12 -8.50 -2.48 1.12
CA ASP A 12 -9.71 -1.72 1.48
C ASP A 12 -10.20 -2.11 2.87
N LYS A 13 -10.13 -3.39 3.23
CA LYS A 13 -10.61 -3.90 4.52
C LYS A 13 -9.65 -3.63 5.68
N PHE A 14 -8.35 -3.78 5.46
CA PHE A 14 -7.33 -3.78 6.53
C PHE A 14 -6.34 -2.61 6.44
N GLY A 15 -6.51 -1.74 5.45
CA GLY A 15 -5.67 -0.57 5.21
C GLY A 15 -4.58 -0.79 4.15
N PRO A 16 -4.00 0.30 3.62
CA PRO A 16 -3.10 0.28 2.47
C PRO A 16 -1.77 -0.47 2.74
N ASN A 17 -1.40 -0.65 4.01
CA ASN A 17 -0.22 -1.40 4.43
C ASN A 17 -0.47 -2.91 4.65
N ALA A 18 -1.71 -3.40 4.47
CA ALA A 18 -2.05 -4.80 4.72
C ALA A 18 -1.39 -5.78 3.74
N LEU A 19 -1.12 -5.34 2.51
CA LEU A 19 -0.40 -6.12 1.50
C LEU A 19 0.56 -5.24 0.72
N LEU A 20 1.85 -5.44 0.99
CA LEU A 20 2.96 -4.76 0.36
C LEU A 20 3.71 -5.68 -0.60
N ARG A 21 4.43 -5.10 -1.56
CA ARG A 21 5.30 -5.87 -2.46
C ARG A 21 6.65 -6.12 -1.76
N ALA A 22 7.41 -7.13 -2.19
CA ALA A 22 8.74 -7.40 -1.65
C ALA A 22 9.64 -6.14 -1.65
N VAL A 23 9.62 -5.39 -2.75
CA VAL A 23 10.35 -4.11 -2.89
C VAL A 23 9.92 -3.05 -1.88
N SER A 24 8.71 -3.14 -1.32
CA SER A 24 8.21 -2.16 -0.36
C SER A 24 8.90 -2.25 1.00
N TYR A 25 9.62 -3.35 1.27
CA TYR A 25 10.36 -3.60 2.50
C TYR A 25 11.83 -3.20 2.43
N THR A 26 12.33 -2.76 1.27
CA THR A 26 13.70 -2.28 1.18
C THR A 26 13.83 -0.92 1.90
N PRO A 27 14.99 -0.57 2.46
CA PRO A 27 15.19 0.70 3.16
C PRO A 27 14.89 1.94 2.29
N GLU A 28 15.07 1.83 0.98
CA GLU A 28 14.88 2.91 0.00
C GLU A 28 13.39 3.08 -0.41
N SER A 29 12.53 2.15 -0.01
CA SER A 29 11.11 2.20 -0.34
C SER A 29 10.37 3.25 0.49
N ILE A 30 9.64 4.11 -0.22
CA ILE A 30 8.76 5.12 0.37
C ILE A 30 7.30 4.67 0.49
N ALA A 31 6.97 3.40 0.14
CA ALA A 31 5.59 2.95 0.04
C ALA A 31 4.81 3.08 1.37
N ARG A 32 5.43 2.66 2.48
CA ARG A 32 4.83 2.79 3.81
C ARG A 32 4.63 4.24 4.24
N ILE A 33 5.57 5.12 3.90
CA ILE A 33 5.52 6.55 4.22
C ILE A 33 4.40 7.21 3.41
N ARG A 34 4.37 6.97 2.09
CA ARG A 34 3.35 7.51 1.18
C ARG A 34 1.94 7.03 1.52
N ASN A 35 1.79 5.84 2.10
CA ASN A 35 0.49 5.33 2.56
C ASN A 35 -0.11 6.17 3.71
N GLY A 36 0.67 7.05 4.35
CA GLY A 36 0.19 8.03 5.32
C GLY A 36 -0.22 9.38 4.73
N TYR A 37 -0.07 9.57 3.41
CA TYR A 37 -0.40 10.84 2.74
C TYR A 37 -1.88 10.91 2.40
N ILE A 38 -2.46 12.11 2.53
CA ILE A 38 -3.86 12.38 2.18
C ILE A 38 -3.90 12.71 0.69
N GLY A 39 -4.54 11.85 -0.11
CA GLY A 39 -4.60 12.05 -1.57
C GLY A 39 -3.23 12.05 -2.26
N GLY A 40 -2.19 11.52 -1.61
CA GLY A 40 -0.81 11.57 -2.10
C GLY A 40 -0.03 12.82 -1.70
N HIS A 41 -0.63 13.73 -0.94
CA HIS A 41 0.03 14.90 -0.35
C HIS A 41 0.31 14.66 1.13
N GLN A 42 1.51 15.05 1.56
CA GLN A 42 1.81 15.13 2.98
C GLN A 42 1.04 16.34 3.56
N ALA A 43 0.35 16.13 4.67
CA ALA A 43 -0.37 17.19 5.38
C ALA A 43 0.58 18.24 5.96
#